data_AF-A0A3D0RMU9-F1
#
_entry.id   AF-A0A3D0RMU9-F1
#
_cell.length_a   1.000
_cell.length_b   1.000
_cell.length_c   1.000
_cell.angle_alpha   90.00
_cell.angle_beta   90.00
_cell.angle_gamma   90.00
#
_symmetry.space_group_name_H-M   'P 1'
#
loop_
_entity.id
_entity.type
_entity.pdbx_description
1 polymer ?
#
loop_
_entity_poly.entity_id
_entity_poly.type
_entity_poly.pdbx_seq_one_letter_code
_entity_poly.pdbx_strand_id
1 'polypeptide(L)'
;ELINTLSQAIANKDGELLASLVSPSYGMDVRYYRDGNVINYDVEHAEFVFETTFEADWGISFGSGEVTKGSFQEIILPSLSQVFTPASLVVCNQIQTGGVTYFPEWGYPGMNYYSVYFPGTEEFGYLDWQTWAVGMDVIAGKPYIAALSHFVWEP
;
A
#
# COMPACT_ATOMS: atom_id res chain seq x y z
N GLU A 1 -15.46 -7.60 1.58
CA GLU A 1 -14.73 -8.13 2.75
C GLU A 1 -13.29 -7.65 2.81
N LEU A 2 -12.31 -8.24 2.09
CA LEU A 2 -10.86 -7.96 2.29
C LEU A 2 -10.48 -6.47 2.43
N ILE A 3 -10.85 -5.63 1.45
CA ILE A 3 -10.52 -4.20 1.45
C ILE A 3 -11.19 -3.44 2.60
N ASN A 4 -12.41 -3.81 2.97
CA ASN A 4 -13.11 -3.18 4.11
C ASN A 4 -12.42 -3.53 5.43
N THR A 5 -12.02 -4.80 5.61
CA THR A 5 -11.30 -5.25 6.80
C THR A 5 -9.90 -4.62 6.88
N LEU A 6 -9.21 -4.49 5.75
CA LEU A 6 -7.93 -3.78 5.69
C LEU A 6 -8.09 -2.29 6.05
N SER A 7 -9.13 -1.62 5.52
CA SER A 7 -9.44 -0.23 5.89
C SER A 7 -9.72 -0.09 7.39
N GLN A 8 -10.43 -1.04 8.01
CA GLN A 8 -10.63 -1.07 9.47
C GLN A 8 -9.32 -1.26 10.24
N ALA A 9 -8.47 -2.18 9.80
CA ALA A 9 -7.16 -2.41 10.41
C ALA A 9 -6.29 -1.14 10.39
N ILE A 10 -6.25 -0.45 9.25
CA ILE A 10 -5.53 0.82 9.10
C ILE A 10 -6.13 1.91 9.99
N ALA A 11 -7.46 2.11 9.95
CA ALA A 11 -8.13 3.17 10.69
C ALA A 11 -7.97 3.03 12.21
N ASN A 12 -8.01 1.78 12.72
CA ASN A 12 -7.88 1.49 14.14
C ASN A 12 -6.43 1.23 14.57
N LYS A 13 -5.48 1.19 13.62
CA LYS A 13 -4.10 0.74 13.86
C LYS A 13 -4.08 -0.65 14.51
N ASP A 14 -4.96 -1.53 14.06
CA ASP A 14 -5.18 -2.87 14.61
C ASP A 14 -4.26 -3.87 13.91
N GLY A 15 -3.12 -4.14 14.56
CA GLY A 15 -2.07 -5.02 14.05
C GLY A 15 -2.48 -6.49 14.00
N GLU A 16 -3.21 -6.98 15.00
CA GLU A 16 -3.76 -8.35 15.01
C GLU A 16 -4.71 -8.55 13.81
N LEU A 17 -5.58 -7.56 13.54
CA LEU A 17 -6.47 -7.61 12.39
C LEU A 17 -5.69 -7.59 11.09
N LEU A 18 -4.68 -6.72 10.94
CA LEU A 18 -3.81 -6.70 9.75
C LEU A 18 -3.11 -8.05 9.55
N ALA A 19 -2.48 -8.60 10.59
CA ALA A 19 -1.79 -9.88 10.56
C ALA A 19 -2.71 -11.02 10.09
N SER A 20 -3.98 -11.01 10.51
CA SER A 20 -4.99 -12.00 10.09
C SER A 20 -5.31 -11.97 8.58
N LEU A 21 -4.99 -10.86 7.90
CA LEU A 21 -5.18 -10.67 6.46
C LEU A 21 -3.92 -11.00 5.66
N VAL A 22 -2.74 -11.05 6.26
CA VAL A 22 -1.47 -11.29 5.56
C VAL A 22 -1.36 -12.74 5.08
N SER A 23 -0.82 -12.96 3.88
CA SER A 23 -0.61 -14.30 3.34
C SER A 23 0.38 -15.07 4.22
N PRO A 24 -0.01 -16.24 4.76
CA PRO A 24 0.92 -17.08 5.52
C PRO A 24 2.01 -17.72 4.64
N SER A 25 1.86 -17.70 3.30
CA SER A 25 2.84 -18.28 2.37
C SER A 25 3.83 -17.25 1.81
N TYR A 26 3.40 -16.01 1.62
CA TYR A 26 4.21 -14.96 1.00
C TYR A 26 4.58 -13.81 1.95
N GLY A 27 3.92 -13.69 3.10
CA GLY A 27 3.91 -12.45 3.85
C GLY A 27 3.21 -11.34 3.06
N MET A 28 3.48 -10.10 3.42
CA MET A 28 3.00 -8.90 2.75
C MET A 28 4.22 -8.06 2.33
N ASP A 29 4.49 -8.07 1.03
CA ASP A 29 5.43 -7.12 0.44
C ASP A 29 4.84 -5.70 0.50
N VAL A 30 5.65 -4.72 0.85
CA VAL A 30 5.27 -3.31 0.86
C VAL A 30 6.29 -2.53 0.08
N ARG A 31 5.82 -1.80 -0.94
CA ARG A 31 6.61 -0.94 -1.80
C ARG A 31 6.04 0.48 -1.81
N TYR A 32 6.80 1.44 -1.30
CA TYR A 32 6.36 2.84 -1.19
C TYR A 32 6.61 3.67 -2.45
N TYR A 33 7.75 3.45 -3.12
CA TYR A 33 8.06 4.07 -4.40
C TYR A 33 8.11 3.00 -5.48
N ARG A 34 7.64 3.31 -6.69
CA ARG A 34 7.61 2.38 -7.84
C ARG A 34 8.93 1.63 -8.07
N ASP A 35 10.05 2.37 -7.99
CA ASP A 35 11.42 1.88 -8.14
C ASP A 35 12.17 1.76 -6.79
N GLY A 36 11.42 1.81 -5.68
CA GLY A 36 11.94 1.71 -4.32
C GLY A 36 12.19 0.27 -3.88
N ASN A 37 12.70 0.14 -2.65
CA ASN A 37 12.91 -1.15 -2.04
C ASN A 37 11.58 -1.79 -1.63
N VAL A 38 11.55 -3.12 -1.64
CA VAL A 38 10.44 -3.92 -1.13
C VAL A 38 10.79 -4.42 0.26
N ILE A 39 9.90 -4.18 1.22
CA ILE A 39 10.02 -4.70 2.58
C ILE A 39 8.92 -5.74 2.76
N ASN A 40 9.27 -6.97 3.13
CA ASN A 40 8.31 -8.02 3.40
C ASN A 40 8.02 -8.09 4.91
N TYR A 41 6.73 -8.10 5.25
CA TYR A 41 6.24 -8.35 6.60
C TYR A 41 5.50 -9.68 6.60
N ASP A 42 6.05 -10.69 7.27
CA ASP A 42 5.29 -11.92 7.54
C ASP A 42 4.16 -11.66 8.55
N VAL A 43 3.39 -12.71 8.87
CA VAL A 43 2.25 -12.61 9.79
C VAL A 43 2.66 -12.09 11.18
N GLU A 44 3.82 -12.51 11.69
CA GLU A 44 4.30 -12.11 13.03
C GLU A 44 4.72 -10.65 13.02
N HIS A 45 5.47 -10.20 12.02
CA HIS A 45 5.91 -8.81 11.94
C HIS A 45 4.76 -7.85 11.60
N ALA A 46 3.79 -8.30 10.80
CA ALA A 46 2.59 -7.53 10.45
C ALA A 46 1.75 -7.14 11.68
N GLU A 47 1.77 -7.96 12.74
CA GLU A 47 1.08 -7.69 14.00
C GLU A 47 1.60 -6.42 14.69
N PHE A 48 2.87 -6.05 14.46
CA PHE A 48 3.52 -4.95 15.15
C PHE A 48 3.86 -3.75 14.27
N VAL A 49 3.50 -3.73 12.98
CA VAL A 49 3.89 -2.63 12.07
C VAL A 49 3.32 -1.27 12.48
N PHE A 50 2.22 -1.25 13.24
CA PHE A 50 1.62 -0.02 13.77
C PHE A 50 2.22 0.44 15.10
N GLU A 51 3.15 -0.32 15.68
CA GLU A 51 3.78 -0.01 16.97
C GLU A 51 5.30 0.13 16.88
N THR A 52 5.91 -0.64 15.98
CA THR A 52 7.36 -0.66 15.79
C THR A 52 7.92 0.67 15.29
N THR A 53 9.10 1.02 15.81
CA THR A 53 9.92 2.14 15.33
C THR A 53 11.08 1.66 14.46
N PHE A 54 11.05 0.41 13.99
CA PHE A 54 12.10 -0.12 13.12
C PHE A 54 12.12 0.66 11.81
N GLU A 55 13.25 1.30 11.51
CA GLU A 55 13.44 2.06 10.28
C GLU A 55 13.76 1.13 9.10
N ALA A 56 12.98 1.25 8.04
CA ALA A 56 13.28 0.63 6.75
C ALA A 56 13.77 1.69 5.76
N ASP A 57 14.54 1.24 4.77
CA ASP A 57 14.94 2.04 3.62
C ASP A 57 13.93 1.80 2.50
N TRP A 58 13.11 2.80 2.18
CA TRP A 58 12.04 2.71 1.18
C TRP A 58 12.50 3.05 -0.23
N GLY A 59 13.77 3.39 -0.41
CA GLY A 59 14.36 3.81 -1.68
C GLY A 59 14.44 5.32 -1.84
N ILE A 60 14.74 5.73 -3.07
CA ILE A 60 15.06 7.12 -3.42
C ILE A 60 13.77 7.91 -3.71
N SER A 61 13.61 9.06 -3.06
CA SER A 61 12.48 9.96 -3.32
C SER A 61 12.59 10.62 -4.69
N PHE A 62 11.50 10.64 -5.45
CA PHE A 62 11.44 11.19 -6.80
C PHE A 62 11.77 12.68 -6.89
N GLY A 63 11.50 13.47 -5.84
CA GLY A 63 11.72 14.93 -5.85
C GLY A 63 13.12 15.36 -5.42
N SER A 64 13.63 14.79 -4.33
CA SER A 64 14.92 15.21 -3.75
C SER A 64 16.11 14.38 -4.22
N GLY A 65 15.89 13.15 -4.68
CA GLY A 65 16.95 12.17 -4.90
C GLY A 65 17.55 11.62 -3.59
N GLU A 66 16.99 11.96 -2.44
CA GLU A 66 17.42 11.48 -1.13
C GLU A 66 16.75 10.14 -0.79
N VAL A 67 17.46 9.34 0.02
CA VAL A 67 16.92 8.08 0.53
C VAL A 67 15.84 8.36 1.56
N THR A 68 14.66 7.77 1.37
CA THR A 68 13.59 7.82 2.36
C THR A 68 13.76 6.69 3.36
N LYS A 69 14.11 7.03 4.60
CA LYS A 69 14.19 6.09 5.72
C LYS A 69 13.17 6.44 6.79
N GLY A 70 12.59 5.41 7.37
CA GLY A 70 11.64 5.55 8.47
C GLY A 70 10.85 4.28 8.69
N SER A 71 10.15 4.22 9.80
CA SER A 71 9.28 3.09 10.13
C SER A 71 8.04 3.04 9.26
N PHE A 72 7.33 1.90 9.30
CA PHE A 72 6.05 1.75 8.63
C PHE A 72 5.05 2.82 9.11
N GLN A 73 5.05 3.17 10.39
CA GLN A 73 4.18 4.20 10.96
C GLN A 73 4.47 5.61 10.44
N GLU A 74 5.73 5.91 10.17
CA GLU A 74 6.16 7.24 9.75
C GLU A 74 5.98 7.43 8.24
N ILE A 75 6.21 6.37 7.45
CA ILE A 75 6.25 6.48 5.98
C ILE A 75 4.99 5.92 5.32
N ILE A 76 4.57 4.71 5.71
CA ILE A 76 3.50 3.98 5.00
C ILE A 76 2.12 4.32 5.55
N LEU A 77 1.96 4.27 6.87
CA LEU A 77 0.67 4.44 7.53
C LEU A 77 -0.03 5.78 7.21
N PRO A 78 0.65 6.94 7.11
CA PRO A 78 -0.03 8.19 6.76
C PRO A 78 -0.66 8.14 5.37
N SER A 79 0.06 7.58 4.39
CA SER A 79 -0.45 7.40 3.01
C SER A 79 -1.59 6.38 2.96
N LEU A 80 -1.46 5.23 3.64
CA LEU A 80 -2.55 4.27 3.77
C LEU A 80 -3.80 4.91 4.41
N SER A 81 -3.63 5.72 5.46
CA SER A 81 -4.74 6.40 6.14
C SER A 81 -5.43 7.42 5.23
N GLN A 82 -4.69 8.09 4.35
CA GLN A 82 -5.26 9.02 3.36
C GLN A 82 -6.05 8.27 2.29
N VAL A 83 -5.57 7.10 1.86
CA VAL A 83 -6.15 6.35 0.75
C VAL A 83 -7.28 5.41 1.17
N PHE A 84 -7.24 4.82 2.36
CA PHE A 84 -8.23 3.83 2.79
C PHE A 84 -9.39 4.48 3.54
N THR A 85 -10.19 5.25 2.81
CA THR A 85 -11.41 5.90 3.31
C THR A 85 -12.66 5.35 2.61
N PRO A 86 -13.87 5.54 3.19
CA PRO A 86 -15.12 5.17 2.52
C PRO A 86 -15.37 5.88 1.18
N ALA A 87 -14.68 6.99 0.91
CA ALA A 87 -14.83 7.76 -0.32
C ALA A 87 -13.93 7.27 -1.48
N SER A 88 -13.01 6.36 -1.20
CA SER A 88 -12.01 5.91 -2.18
C SER A 88 -12.62 4.99 -3.23
N LEU A 89 -12.17 5.15 -4.48
CA LEU A 89 -12.60 4.31 -5.59
C LEU A 89 -11.81 3.00 -5.56
N VAL A 90 -12.50 1.87 -5.60
CA VAL A 90 -11.87 0.54 -5.68
C VAL A 90 -12.06 -0.05 -7.07
N VAL A 91 -10.96 -0.36 -7.74
CA VAL A 91 -10.92 -0.95 -9.10
C VAL A 91 -10.21 -2.30 -9.05
N CYS A 92 -10.65 -3.29 -9.83
CA CYS A 92 -10.04 -4.61 -9.86
C CYS A 92 -9.05 -4.74 -11.03
N ASN A 93 -7.86 -5.29 -10.80
CA ASN A 93 -6.89 -5.69 -11.82
C ASN A 93 -6.53 -4.61 -12.86
N GLN A 94 -6.65 -3.34 -12.46
CA GLN A 94 -6.25 -2.20 -13.26
C GLN A 94 -5.69 -1.16 -12.31
N ILE A 95 -4.45 -0.71 -12.55
CA ILE A 95 -3.88 0.39 -11.77
C ILE A 95 -4.62 1.67 -12.15
N GLN A 96 -5.48 2.10 -11.24
CA GLN A 96 -6.13 3.40 -11.33
C GLN A 96 -5.11 4.47 -10.92
N THR A 97 -4.91 5.49 -11.74
CA THR A 97 -4.10 6.67 -11.40
C THR A 97 -4.87 7.94 -11.73
N GLY A 98 -4.40 9.08 -11.22
CA GLY A 98 -4.68 10.38 -11.84
C GLY A 98 -3.78 10.59 -13.06
N GLY A 99 -3.44 11.85 -13.34
CA GLY A 99 -2.38 12.16 -14.30
C GLY A 99 -1.02 11.70 -13.77
N VAL A 100 -0.28 10.93 -14.58
CA VAL A 100 1.09 10.44 -14.30
C VAL A 100 2.01 10.73 -15.49
N THR A 101 3.30 10.89 -15.21
CA THR A 101 4.37 11.03 -16.20
C THR A 101 5.12 9.72 -16.47
N TYR A 102 4.78 8.65 -15.74
CA TYR A 102 5.34 7.31 -15.87
C TYR A 102 4.29 6.28 -16.28
N PHE A 103 4.74 5.10 -16.71
CA PHE A 103 3.86 3.95 -16.94
C PHE A 103 3.68 3.18 -15.62
N PRO A 104 2.47 3.16 -15.04
CA PRO A 104 2.21 2.38 -13.84
C PRO A 104 2.18 0.89 -14.19
N GLU A 105 3.04 0.12 -13.53
CA GLU A 105 3.15 -1.32 -13.75
C GLU A 105 2.98 -2.09 -12.45
N TRP A 106 2.26 -3.20 -12.53
CA TRP A 106 2.08 -4.10 -11.42
C TRP A 106 3.25 -5.10 -11.38
N GLY A 107 4.03 -5.06 -10.30
CA GLY A 107 5.28 -5.81 -10.18
C GLY A 107 5.14 -7.33 -9.93
N TYR A 108 3.90 -7.85 -9.85
CA TYR A 108 3.62 -9.25 -9.48
C TYR A 108 2.80 -9.95 -10.58
N PRO A 109 3.46 -10.48 -11.63
CA PRO A 109 2.77 -11.15 -12.74
C PRO A 109 1.87 -12.29 -12.27
N GLY A 110 0.62 -12.30 -12.74
CA GLY A 110 -0.37 -13.34 -12.41
C GLY A 110 -1.05 -13.19 -11.05
N MET A 111 -0.65 -12.22 -10.23
CA MET A 111 -1.32 -11.90 -8.97
C MET A 111 -2.48 -10.92 -9.22
N ASN A 112 -3.69 -11.29 -8.81
CA ASN A 112 -4.84 -10.37 -8.83
C ASN A 112 -4.69 -9.30 -7.74
N TYR A 113 -5.20 -8.10 -8.01
CA TYR A 113 -5.13 -7.00 -7.05
C TYR A 113 -6.36 -6.09 -7.12
N TYR A 114 -6.59 -5.35 -6.05
CA TYR A 114 -7.46 -4.17 -6.04
C TYR A 114 -6.61 -2.91 -6.07
N SER A 115 -7.01 -1.89 -6.82
CA SER A 115 -6.49 -0.54 -6.68
C SER A 115 -7.46 0.27 -5.84
N VAL A 116 -7.01 0.72 -4.68
CA VAL A 116 -7.73 1.68 -3.84
C VAL A 116 -7.20 3.06 -4.17
N TYR A 117 -8.04 3.89 -4.78
CA TYR A 117 -7.66 5.17 -5.36
C TYR A 117 -8.29 6.33 -4.61
N PHE A 118 -7.43 7.24 -4.16
CA PHE A 118 -7.77 8.57 -3.68
C PHE A 118 -7.60 9.58 -4.82
N PRO A 119 -8.67 10.27 -5.26
CA PRO A 119 -8.64 11.13 -6.44
C PRO A 119 -7.84 12.44 -6.30
N GLY A 120 -7.33 12.74 -5.10
CA GLY A 120 -6.74 14.04 -4.80
C GLY A 120 -7.81 15.08 -4.44
N THR A 121 -7.35 16.27 -4.09
CA THR A 121 -8.16 17.40 -3.66
C THR A 121 -8.01 18.58 -4.61
N GLU A 122 -9.04 19.42 -4.68
CA GLU A 122 -9.03 20.63 -5.52
C GLU A 122 -7.93 21.62 -5.10
N GLU A 123 -7.60 21.67 -3.79
CA GLU A 123 -6.54 22.53 -3.24
C GLU A 123 -5.19 22.33 -3.93
N PHE A 124 -4.86 21.07 -4.28
CA PHE A 124 -3.62 20.71 -4.98
C PHE A 124 -3.84 20.48 -6.48
N GLY A 125 -4.95 20.96 -7.05
CA GLY A 125 -5.30 20.72 -8.45
C GLY A 125 -5.42 19.24 -8.79
N TYR A 126 -5.80 18.42 -7.81
CA TYR A 126 -5.85 16.96 -7.86
C TYR A 126 -4.50 16.27 -8.08
N LEU A 127 -3.36 16.95 -7.86
CA LEU A 127 -2.01 16.37 -8.00
C LEU A 127 -1.52 15.66 -6.73
N ASP A 128 -2.32 15.63 -5.67
CA ASP A 128 -2.11 14.87 -4.44
C ASP A 128 -2.82 13.50 -4.46
N TRP A 129 -3.26 13.04 -5.65
CA TRP A 129 -3.87 11.74 -5.82
C TRP A 129 -2.90 10.62 -5.45
N GLN A 130 -3.44 9.52 -4.90
CA GLN A 130 -2.66 8.35 -4.49
C GLN A 130 -3.43 7.07 -4.76
N THR A 131 -2.71 6.00 -5.09
CA THR A 131 -3.26 4.66 -5.25
C THR A 131 -2.42 3.65 -4.50
N TRP A 132 -3.08 2.81 -3.71
CA TRP A 132 -2.49 1.58 -3.20
C TRP A 132 -3.08 0.38 -3.95
N ALA A 133 -2.23 -0.34 -4.68
CA ALA A 133 -2.56 -1.63 -5.23
C ALA A 133 -2.35 -2.72 -4.16
N VAL A 134 -3.41 -3.47 -3.87
CA VAL A 134 -3.48 -4.54 -2.87
C VAL A 134 -3.52 -5.88 -3.59
N GLY A 135 -2.35 -6.50 -3.72
CA GLY A 135 -2.15 -7.82 -4.31
C GLY A 135 -2.63 -8.94 -3.39
N MET A 136 -3.26 -9.94 -3.97
CA MET A 136 -3.90 -11.02 -3.23
C MET A 136 -3.32 -12.40 -3.55
N ASP A 137 -3.13 -13.18 -2.50
CA ASP A 137 -2.95 -14.61 -2.54
C ASP A 137 -4.26 -15.31 -2.12
N VAL A 138 -4.65 -16.39 -2.78
CA VAL A 138 -5.90 -17.10 -2.52
C VAL A 138 -5.61 -18.51 -2.05
N ILE A 139 -5.75 -18.74 -0.74
CA ILE A 139 -5.49 -20.02 -0.12
C ILE A 139 -6.84 -20.65 0.25
N ALA A 140 -7.13 -21.82 -0.32
CA ALA A 140 -8.38 -22.55 -0.11
C ALA A 140 -9.65 -21.68 -0.33
N GLY A 141 -9.61 -20.77 -1.29
CA GLY A 141 -10.73 -19.88 -1.63
C GLY A 141 -10.86 -18.63 -0.75
N LYS A 142 -10.01 -18.46 0.26
CA LYS A 142 -9.95 -17.23 1.07
C LYS A 142 -8.82 -16.31 0.56
N PRO A 143 -9.11 -15.03 0.27
CA PRO A 143 -8.09 -14.07 -0.14
C PRO A 143 -7.31 -13.54 1.09
N TYR A 144 -6.01 -13.36 0.88
CA TYR A 144 -5.04 -12.78 1.80
C TYR A 144 -4.23 -11.72 1.07
N ILE A 145 -3.73 -10.72 1.78
CA ILE A 145 -2.84 -9.69 1.26
C ILE A 145 -1.45 -10.29 1.10
N ALA A 146 -0.90 -10.19 -0.11
CA ALA A 146 0.45 -10.63 -0.42
C ALA A 146 1.38 -9.46 -0.82
N ALA A 147 0.81 -8.35 -1.28
CA ALA A 147 1.58 -7.19 -1.70
C ALA A 147 0.77 -5.89 -1.57
N LEU A 148 1.46 -4.81 -1.23
CA LEU A 148 1.01 -3.42 -1.26
C LEU A 148 1.99 -2.63 -2.12
N SER A 149 1.53 -2.01 -3.19
CA SER A 149 2.35 -1.10 -4.00
C SER A 149 1.68 0.25 -4.15
N HIS A 150 2.45 1.30 -3.90
CA HIS A 150 1.99 2.67 -3.92
C HIS A 150 2.34 3.36 -5.25
N PHE A 151 1.37 4.11 -5.76
CA PHE A 151 1.49 4.97 -6.93
C PHE A 151 0.98 6.35 -6.55
N VAL A 152 1.74 7.38 -6.90
CA VAL A 152 1.45 8.77 -6.59
C VAL A 152 1.83 9.64 -7.77
N TRP A 153 1.36 10.87 -7.78
CA TRP A 153 1.86 11.89 -8.69
C TRP A 153 3.35 12.17 -8.44
N GLU A 154 4.10 12.34 -9.52
CA GLU A 154 5.51 12.71 -9.51
C GLU A 154 5.68 13.98 -10.39
N PRO A 155 6.35 15.04 -9.88
CA PRO A 155 6.59 16.29 -10.61
C PRO A 155 7.51 16.15 -11.83
#